data_AF-A0A1H6RG79-F1
#
_entry.id   AF-A0A1H6RG79-F1
#
_cell.length_a   1.000
_cell.length_b   1.000
_cell.length_c   1.000
_cell.angle_alpha   90.00
_cell.angle_beta   90.00
_cell.angle_gamma   90.00
#
_symmetry.space_group_name_H-M   'P 1'
#
loop_
_entity.id
_entity.type
_entity.pdbx_description
1 polymer ?
#
loop_
_entity_poly.entity_id
_entity_poly.type
_entity_poly.pdbx_seq_one_letter_code
_entity_poly.pdbx_strand_id
1 'polypeptide(L)'
;MLARRVASVKLLRNQPGLAWPDSKVFSRSNKAGTKCIGLMFHNEEKYMALGTVKWFNAEKGFGFITPDDSDGDVFVHYSEIQTGGFKTLDENQRVQFEIGQGAKGPQATGVTVV
;
A
#
# COMPACT_ATOMS: atom_id res chain seq x y z
N MET A 1 -19.62 -56.62 -30.73
CA MET A 1 -18.85 -56.77 -29.48
C MET A 1 -18.10 -55.48 -29.22
N LEU A 2 -18.34 -54.84 -28.06
CA LEU A 2 -17.64 -53.68 -27.47
C LEU A 2 -17.57 -52.40 -28.34
N ALA A 3 -17.97 -51.21 -27.89
CA ALA A 3 -17.70 -50.65 -26.58
C ALA A 3 -18.52 -49.36 -26.31
N ARG A 4 -19.08 -49.33 -25.08
CA ARG A 4 -18.98 -48.26 -24.05
C ARG A 4 -19.76 -46.95 -24.29
N ARG A 5 -20.84 -46.70 -23.53
CA ARG A 5 -20.89 -46.03 -22.19
C ARG A 5 -20.37 -44.59 -22.25
N VAL A 6 -21.23 -43.56 -22.29
CA VAL A 6 -22.02 -42.90 -21.22
C VAL A 6 -21.19 -41.93 -20.36
N ALA A 7 -21.81 -40.77 -20.08
CA ALA A 7 -21.50 -39.71 -19.10
C ALA A 7 -20.48 -38.64 -19.56
N SER A 8 -20.89 -37.38 -19.80
CA SER A 8 -21.45 -36.36 -18.89
C SER A 8 -20.37 -35.40 -18.36
N VAL A 9 -20.70 -34.11 -18.49
CA VAL A 9 -20.40 -33.03 -17.52
C VAL A 9 -18.92 -32.73 -17.23
N LYS A 10 -18.42 -31.66 -17.85
CA LYS A 10 -17.66 -30.61 -17.14
C LYS A 10 -17.59 -29.35 -18.03
N LEU A 11 -18.52 -28.42 -17.82
CA LEU A 11 -18.34 -27.24 -16.96
C LEU A 11 -17.32 -26.25 -17.53
N LEU A 12 -17.87 -25.06 -17.80
CA LEU A 12 -17.28 -23.76 -18.07
C LEU A 12 -15.75 -23.66 -17.96
N ARG A 13 -15.10 -23.34 -19.09
CA ARG A 13 -13.75 -22.75 -19.09
C ARG A 13 -13.86 -21.30 -18.63
N ASN A 14 -13.67 -21.16 -17.33
CA ASN A 14 -13.37 -19.96 -16.58
C ASN A 14 -12.23 -19.15 -17.24
N GLN A 15 -12.54 -17.96 -17.74
CA GLN A 15 -11.56 -16.93 -18.12
C GLN A 15 -10.93 -16.37 -16.84
N PRO A 16 -9.60 -16.23 -16.77
CA PRO A 16 -9.07 -14.93 -16.39
C PRO A 16 -7.82 -14.55 -17.20
N GLY A 17 -7.96 -13.51 -18.01
CA GLY A 17 -6.83 -12.71 -18.45
C GLY A 17 -6.39 -11.79 -17.31
N LEU A 18 -5.14 -11.92 -16.90
CA LEU A 18 -4.31 -10.88 -16.28
C LEU A 18 -2.88 -11.44 -16.26
N ALA A 19 -2.17 -11.20 -17.36
CA ALA A 19 -0.75 -11.46 -17.47
C ALA A 19 0.00 -10.40 -16.68
N TRP A 20 0.76 -10.83 -15.67
CA TRP A 20 1.74 -10.01 -14.97
C TRP A 20 3.11 -10.33 -15.58
N PRO A 21 3.89 -9.35 -16.07
CA PRO A 21 5.26 -9.63 -16.49
C PRO A 21 6.18 -9.74 -15.26
N ASP A 22 6.82 -10.91 -15.19
CA ASP A 22 7.82 -11.31 -14.20
C ASP A 22 9.07 -10.42 -14.22
N SER A 23 9.61 -10.29 -13.02
CA SER A 23 10.86 -9.67 -12.62
C SER A 23 12.11 -10.17 -13.37
N LYS A 24 12.96 -9.22 -13.80
CA LYS A 24 14.45 -9.22 -13.73
C LYS A 24 15.04 -8.27 -14.78
N VAL A 25 15.95 -7.38 -14.36
CA VAL A 25 17.35 -7.31 -14.85
C VAL A 25 18.10 -6.22 -14.07
N PHE A 26 19.31 -6.59 -13.67
CA PHE A 26 20.21 -5.95 -12.72
C PHE A 26 21.26 -5.06 -13.42
N SER A 27 21.62 -3.94 -12.78
CA SER A 27 22.91 -3.22 -12.85
C SER A 27 23.38 -2.54 -14.15
N ARG A 28 23.80 -1.25 -14.09
CA ARG A 28 25.17 -0.80 -13.73
C ARG A 28 25.42 0.73 -13.97
N SER A 29 26.05 1.38 -12.97
CA SER A 29 27.17 2.37 -13.03
C SER A 29 27.08 3.78 -13.68
N ASN A 30 27.28 4.80 -12.83
CA ASN A 30 28.08 6.05 -12.94
C ASN A 30 28.48 6.62 -14.32
N LYS A 31 28.10 7.89 -14.60
CA LYS A 31 29.00 9.08 -14.64
C LYS A 31 28.33 10.35 -15.19
N ALA A 32 28.69 11.47 -14.55
CA ALA A 32 28.96 12.80 -15.10
C ALA A 32 27.79 13.76 -15.41
N GLY A 33 27.63 14.74 -14.50
CA GLY A 33 27.76 16.15 -14.85
C GLY A 33 26.49 16.88 -15.26
N THR A 34 26.41 18.13 -14.80
CA THR A 34 25.47 19.19 -15.22
C THR A 34 24.08 19.10 -14.60
N LYS A 35 23.76 19.97 -13.62
CA LYS A 35 22.93 21.17 -13.88
C LYS A 35 22.78 22.03 -12.62
N CYS A 36 23.13 23.31 -12.77
CA CYS A 36 22.85 24.39 -11.85
C CYS A 36 21.34 24.73 -11.86
N ILE A 37 20.82 25.17 -10.70
CA ILE A 37 19.60 25.99 -10.48
C ILE A 37 18.23 25.51 -11.03
N GLY A 38 17.24 25.38 -10.11
CA GLY A 38 15.80 25.44 -10.41
C GLY A 38 15.01 24.13 -10.22
N LEU A 39 14.11 24.12 -9.23
CA LEU A 39 12.90 23.29 -9.11
C LEU A 39 12.89 21.96 -9.89
N MET A 40 13.16 20.86 -9.20
CA MET A 40 12.66 19.54 -9.62
C MET A 40 11.88 18.98 -8.45
N PHE A 41 10.59 19.34 -8.47
CA PHE A 41 9.53 18.57 -7.86
C PHE A 41 9.79 17.10 -8.16
N HIS A 42 10.30 16.37 -7.16
CA HIS A 42 10.00 14.96 -7.10
C HIS A 42 8.47 14.93 -6.93
N ASN A 43 7.77 14.79 -8.05
CA ASN A 43 6.41 14.30 -8.02
C ASN A 43 6.55 12.85 -7.54
N GLU A 44 6.66 12.76 -6.22
CA GLU A 44 6.62 11.56 -5.45
C GLU A 44 5.26 10.96 -5.78
N GLU A 45 5.24 9.90 -6.58
CA GLU A 45 4.08 9.04 -6.67
C GLU A 45 3.89 8.44 -5.28
N LYS A 46 3.27 9.23 -4.43
CA LYS A 46 2.85 8.94 -3.09
C LYS A 46 1.70 7.97 -3.23
N TYR A 47 2.01 6.68 -3.31
CA TYR A 47 1.01 5.63 -3.38
C TYR A 47 0.17 5.70 -2.10
N MET A 48 -1.09 6.10 -2.28
CA MET A 48 -2.10 6.07 -1.22
C MET A 48 -2.43 4.61 -0.92
N ALA A 49 -1.90 4.11 0.18
CA ALA A 49 -2.18 2.78 0.70
C ALA A 49 -3.48 2.79 1.50
N LEU A 50 -4.16 1.65 1.51
CA LEU A 50 -5.25 1.36 2.41
C LEU A 50 -4.77 0.44 3.52
N GLY A 51 -5.36 0.57 4.69
CA GLY A 51 -5.07 -0.31 5.81
C GLY A 51 -6.09 -0.25 6.92
N THR A 52 -5.85 -1.08 7.93
CA THR A 52 -6.64 -1.15 9.15
C THR A 52 -5.83 -0.64 10.32
N VAL A 53 -6.43 0.22 11.13
CA VAL A 53 -5.82 0.71 12.36
C VAL A 53 -5.72 -0.45 13.34
N LYS A 54 -4.49 -0.83 13.70
CA LYS A 54 -4.24 -1.91 14.66
C LYS A 54 -4.58 -1.45 16.06
N TRP A 55 -4.08 -0.26 16.41
CA TRP A 55 -4.39 0.44 17.65
C TRP A 55 -3.94 1.90 17.53
N PHE A 56 -4.64 2.78 18.21
CA PHE A 56 -4.29 4.19 18.30
C PHE A 56 -4.54 4.68 19.72
N ASN A 57 -3.53 5.35 20.30
CA ASN A 57 -3.68 5.96 21.61
C ASN A 57 -3.90 7.47 21.44
N ALA A 58 -5.14 7.91 21.62
CA ALA A 58 -5.53 9.31 21.52
C ALA A 58 -4.89 10.21 22.60
N GLU A 59 -4.63 9.69 23.79
CA GLU A 59 -3.98 10.44 24.88
C GLU A 59 -2.50 10.71 24.59
N LYS A 60 -1.84 9.76 23.92
CA LYS A 60 -0.43 9.87 23.54
C LYS A 60 -0.23 10.45 22.14
N GLY A 61 -1.23 10.38 21.27
CA GLY A 61 -1.19 10.92 19.90
C GLY A 61 -0.41 10.07 18.89
N PHE A 62 -0.28 8.76 19.12
CA PHE A 62 0.39 7.85 18.18
C PHE A 62 -0.31 6.50 18.10
N GLY A 63 -0.06 5.78 17.00
CA GLY A 63 -0.59 4.44 16.80
C GLY A 63 0.14 3.68 15.70
N PHE A 64 -0.41 2.54 15.36
CA PHE A 64 0.08 1.70 14.25
C PHE A 64 -1.08 1.27 13.36
N ILE A 65 -0.81 1.25 12.07
CA ILE A 65 -1.73 0.84 11.02
C ILE A 65 -1.11 -0.34 10.29
N THR A 66 -1.92 -1.36 10.01
CA THR A 66 -1.54 -2.49 9.19
C THR A 66 -2.10 -2.27 7.77
N PRO A 67 -1.26 -1.88 6.79
CA PRO A 67 -1.67 -1.78 5.39
C PRO A 67 -2.14 -3.12 4.82
N ASP A 68 -3.06 -3.10 3.87
CA ASP A 68 -3.51 -4.32 3.16
C ASP A 68 -2.46 -4.80 2.14
N ASP A 69 -1.65 -3.89 1.60
CA ASP A 69 -0.62 -4.18 0.59
C ASP A 69 0.69 -4.72 1.17
N SER A 70 0.91 -4.62 2.49
CA SER A 70 2.14 -5.11 3.12
C SER A 70 1.93 -5.59 4.54
N ASP A 71 2.65 -6.63 4.93
CA ASP A 71 2.64 -7.17 6.30
C ASP A 71 3.40 -6.27 7.31
N GLY A 72 3.92 -5.13 6.89
CA GLY A 72 4.68 -4.21 7.73
C GLY A 72 3.77 -3.25 8.51
N ASP A 73 3.89 -3.21 9.84
CA ASP A 73 3.21 -2.21 10.65
C ASP A 73 3.76 -0.80 10.33
N VAL A 74 2.87 0.14 10.00
CA VAL A 74 3.20 1.53 9.67
C VAL A 74 2.91 2.42 10.87
N PHE A 75 3.88 3.24 11.26
CA PHE A 75 3.74 4.16 12.38
C PHE A 75 2.90 5.38 11.99
N VAL A 76 1.90 5.75 12.80
CA VAL A 76 1.09 6.96 12.58
C VAL A 76 1.20 7.93 13.76
N HIS A 77 1.32 9.22 13.44
CA HIS A 77 1.30 10.31 14.41
C HIS A 77 0.05 11.18 14.22
N TYR A 78 -0.50 11.73 15.30
CA TYR A 78 -1.72 12.54 15.24
C TYR A 78 -1.61 13.75 14.30
N SER A 79 -0.40 14.30 14.12
CA SER A 79 -0.14 15.43 13.22
C SER A 79 -0.50 15.11 11.77
N GLU A 80 -0.38 13.85 11.37
CA GLU A 80 -0.63 13.38 10.00
C GLU A 80 -2.10 13.07 9.74
N ILE A 81 -2.95 13.03 10.77
CA ILE A 81 -4.38 12.72 10.62
C ILE A 81 -5.13 13.94 10.07
N GLN A 82 -5.67 13.81 8.87
CA GLN A 82 -6.45 14.79 8.13
C GLN A 82 -7.95 14.64 8.44
N THR A 83 -8.33 14.74 9.72
CA THR A 83 -9.75 14.77 10.14
C THR A 83 -10.14 16.15 10.65
N GLY A 84 -11.39 16.56 10.38
CA GLY A 84 -11.90 17.89 10.72
C GLY A 84 -12.22 18.11 12.21
N GLY A 85 -12.09 17.08 13.04
CA GLY A 85 -12.41 17.12 14.47
C GLY A 85 -11.27 16.60 15.36
N PHE A 86 -11.61 15.75 16.33
CA PHE A 86 -10.62 15.07 17.14
C PHE A 86 -9.78 14.14 16.25
N LYS A 87 -8.46 14.33 16.25
CA LYS A 87 -7.47 13.55 15.49
C LYS A 87 -7.27 12.18 16.13
N THR A 88 -8.34 11.40 16.17
CA THR A 88 -8.39 10.06 16.76
C THR A 88 -8.81 9.04 15.71
N LEU A 89 -8.23 7.85 15.81
CA LEU A 89 -8.56 6.70 14.99
C LEU A 89 -9.12 5.60 15.90
N ASP A 90 -10.16 4.92 15.45
CA ASP A 90 -10.74 3.77 16.14
C ASP A 90 -9.98 2.49 15.77
N GLU A 91 -9.96 1.49 16.64
CA GLU A 91 -9.34 0.22 16.32
C GLU A 91 -10.16 -0.52 15.25
N ASN A 92 -9.49 -1.31 14.41
CA ASN A 92 -10.13 -2.03 13.30
C ASN A 92 -10.78 -1.11 12.25
N GLN A 93 -10.56 0.20 12.31
CA GLN A 93 -11.09 1.15 11.35
C GLN A 93 -10.29 1.13 10.04
N ARG A 94 -10.98 1.25 8.91
CA ARG A 94 -10.35 1.41 7.60
C ARG A 94 -9.90 2.86 7.41
N VAL A 95 -8.66 3.00 6.96
CA VAL A 95 -8.03 4.30 6.71
C VAL A 95 -7.26 4.26 5.40
N GLN A 96 -7.26 5.40 4.72
CA GLN A 96 -6.39 5.69 3.60
C GLN A 96 -5.25 6.57 4.08
N PHE A 97 -4.03 6.22 3.72
CA PHE A 97 -2.84 6.95 4.12
C PHE A 97 -1.74 6.74 3.11
N GLU A 98 -0.72 7.54 3.23
CA GLU A 98 0.45 7.44 2.38
C GLU A 98 1.61 6.86 3.18
N ILE A 99 2.36 5.92 2.62
CA ILE A 99 3.54 5.35 3.28
C ILE A 99 4.75 6.21 2.92
N GLY A 100 5.20 7.01 3.88
CA GLY A 100 6.44 7.78 3.81
C GLY A 100 7.59 7.11 4.56
N GLN A 101 8.83 7.54 4.27
CA GLN A 101 10.01 7.13 5.04
C GLN A 101 10.22 8.11 6.22
N GLY A 102 10.30 7.59 7.44
CA GLY A 102 10.56 8.38 8.65
C GLY A 102 11.85 7.98 9.37
N ALA A 103 12.20 8.75 10.40
CA ALA A 103 13.40 8.54 11.21
C ALA A 103 13.41 7.18 11.96
N LYS A 104 12.22 6.59 12.17
CA LYS A 104 12.02 5.31 12.87
C LYS A 104 11.57 4.16 11.96
N GLY A 105 11.56 4.37 10.64
CA GLY A 105 11.01 3.42 9.67
C GLY A 105 9.82 3.98 8.89
N PRO A 106 8.99 3.13 8.28
CA PRO A 106 7.82 3.56 7.50
C PRO A 106 6.81 4.29 8.40
N GLN A 107 6.37 5.46 7.95
CA GLN A 107 5.41 6.31 8.64
C GLN A 107 4.21 6.62 7.73
N ALA A 108 3.02 6.73 8.32
CA ALA A 108 1.81 7.11 7.62
C ALA A 108 1.68 8.63 7.58
N THR A 109 1.54 9.19 6.38
CA THR A 109 1.36 10.62 6.10
C THR A 109 -0.04 10.85 5.56
N GLY A 110 -0.67 11.98 5.91
CA GLY A 110 -1.97 12.37 5.33
C GLY A 110 -3.11 11.38 5.55
N VAL A 111 -3.24 10.84 6.76
CA VAL A 111 -4.21 9.77 7.09
C VAL A 111 -5.64 10.31 7.07
N THR A 112 -6.50 9.66 6.28
CA THR A 112 -7.92 9.97 6.13
C THR A 112 -8.76 8.72 6.38
N VAL A 113 -9.84 8.86 7.13
CA VAL A 113 -10.80 7.76 7.34
C VAL A 113 -11.65 7.59 6.07
N VAL A 114 -11.84 6.34 5.64
CA VAL A 114 -12.68 5.99 4.48
C VAL A 114 -14.03 5.43 4.88
#